data_AF-A0A0J1GX24-F1
#
_entry.id   AF-A0A0J1GX24-F1
#
_cell.length_a   1.000
_cell.length_b   1.000
_cell.length_c   1.000
_cell.angle_alpha   90.00
_cell.angle_beta   90.00
_cell.angle_gamma   90.00
#
_symmetry.space_group_name_H-M   'P 1'
#
loop_
_entity.id
_entity.type
_entity.pdbx_description
1 polymer ?
#
loop_
_entity_poly.entity_id
_entity_poly.type
_entity_poly.pdbx_seq_one_letter_code
_entity_poly.pdbx_strand_id
1 'polypeptide(L)'
;CGFQQGLFWIVNPDDYEAVLDEWLEQTDIPDNDIYHVFARNAFGDLFLWGEETGERYKITAAYGWIIQYEGNTREDGDFSIKCFFGGSSVRSHDLEDEHGKLMFNRCIKKFGALADNEMFGFEPSLMLGGESLLSNINKVNIHVHLSILAQLGQIEVLDDDGLVGKAFS
;
A
#
# COMPACT_ATOMS: atom_id res chain seq x y z
N CYS A 1 5.00 -8.14 12.46
CA CYS A 1 5.69 -9.39 12.07
C CYS A 1 6.02 -9.34 10.58
N GLY A 2 7.27 -9.57 10.16
CA GLY A 2 7.70 -9.46 8.75
C GLY A 2 7.93 -10.81 8.07
N PHE A 3 7.63 -10.89 6.77
CA PHE A 3 7.71 -12.09 5.94
C PHE A 3 8.58 -11.85 4.71
N GLN A 4 9.18 -12.93 4.19
CA GLN A 4 9.91 -12.94 2.91
C GLN A 4 10.95 -11.80 2.79
N GLN A 5 11.84 -11.66 3.77
CA GLN A 5 12.88 -10.60 3.80
C GLN A 5 12.31 -9.16 3.78
N GLY A 6 11.09 -8.99 4.26
CA GLY A 6 10.39 -7.71 4.25
C GLY A 6 9.66 -7.44 2.95
N LEU A 7 9.02 -8.45 2.36
CA LEU A 7 8.03 -8.19 1.32
C LEU A 7 6.73 -7.66 1.91
N PHE A 8 6.38 -8.19 3.08
CA PHE A 8 5.06 -8.07 3.67
C PHE A 8 5.15 -8.08 5.19
N TRP A 9 4.29 -7.30 5.86
CA TRP A 9 4.18 -7.27 7.31
C TRP A 9 2.73 -7.23 7.75
N ILE A 10 2.46 -7.95 8.84
CA ILE A 10 1.33 -7.65 9.73
C ILE A 10 1.83 -6.60 10.72
N VAL A 11 1.07 -5.53 10.90
CA VAL A 11 1.47 -4.38 11.71
C VAL A 11 0.60 -4.22 12.95
N ASN A 12 1.06 -3.40 13.89
CA ASN A 12 0.20 -2.86 14.93
C ASN A 12 -0.54 -1.64 14.34
N PRO A 13 -1.88 -1.61 14.30
CA PRO A 13 -2.62 -0.48 13.73
C PRO A 13 -2.27 0.87 14.36
N ASP A 14 -2.05 0.91 15.68
CA ASP A 14 -1.70 2.13 16.43
C ASP A 14 -0.44 2.81 15.88
N ASP A 15 0.52 2.04 15.34
CA ASP A 15 1.77 2.58 14.80
C ASP A 15 1.54 3.34 13.48
N TYR A 16 0.39 3.15 12.84
CA TYR A 16 0.04 3.69 11.52
C TYR A 16 -1.09 4.71 11.55
N GLU A 17 -1.81 4.92 12.67
CA GLU A 17 -2.95 5.84 12.77
C GLU A 17 -2.63 7.23 12.20
N ALA A 18 -1.53 7.84 12.65
CA ALA A 18 -1.18 9.19 12.20
C ALA A 18 -0.95 9.30 10.69
N VAL A 19 -0.30 8.30 10.08
CA VAL A 19 -0.07 8.28 8.63
C VAL A 19 -1.37 7.98 7.89
N LEU A 20 -2.20 7.08 8.43
CA LEU A 20 -3.49 6.77 7.84
C LEU A 20 -4.39 8.01 7.81
N ASP A 21 -4.44 8.77 8.90
CA ASP A 21 -5.20 10.03 8.98
C ASP A 21 -4.75 11.02 7.91
N GLU A 22 -3.44 11.21 7.73
CA GLU A 22 -2.90 12.09 6.68
C GLU A 22 -3.33 11.65 5.27
N TRP A 23 -3.36 10.34 4.99
CA TRP A 23 -3.79 9.82 3.69
C TRP A 23 -5.31 9.94 3.46
N LEU A 24 -6.11 9.88 4.53
CA LEU A 24 -7.57 9.93 4.43
C LEU A 24 -8.14 11.35 4.58
N GLU A 25 -7.35 12.32 5.07
CA GLU A 25 -7.79 13.68 5.43
C GLU A 25 -8.59 14.39 4.32
N GLN A 26 -8.23 14.16 3.06
CA GLN A 26 -8.86 14.82 1.90
C GLN A 26 -9.99 13.99 1.26
N THR A 27 -10.45 12.92 1.92
CA THR A 27 -11.47 12.00 1.43
C THR A 27 -12.71 12.02 2.34
N ASP A 28 -13.81 11.45 1.86
CA ASP A 28 -15.03 11.19 2.63
C ASP A 28 -15.01 9.80 3.31
N ILE A 29 -13.90 9.07 3.19
CA ILE A 29 -13.75 7.71 3.76
C ILE A 29 -13.95 7.71 5.29
N PRO A 30 -13.36 8.66 6.07
CA PRO A 30 -13.55 8.68 7.52
C PRO A 30 -14.99 8.92 7.99
N ASP A 31 -15.87 9.44 7.13
CA ASP A 31 -17.28 9.66 7.48
C ASP A 31 -18.09 8.36 7.52
N ASN A 32 -17.58 7.29 6.91
CA ASN A 32 -18.31 6.03 6.69
C ASN A 32 -18.01 4.95 7.74
N ASP A 33 -16.78 4.86 8.24
CA ASP A 33 -16.32 3.80 9.16
C ASP A 33 -15.00 4.22 9.84
N ILE A 34 -14.56 3.45 10.83
CA ILE A 34 -13.22 3.56 11.42
C ILE A 34 -12.31 2.53 10.74
N TYR A 35 -11.22 3.02 10.13
CA TYR A 35 -10.28 2.18 9.39
C TYR A 35 -8.96 2.00 10.12
N HIS A 36 -8.42 0.79 10.04
CA HIS A 36 -7.17 0.38 10.68
C HIS A 36 -6.23 -0.24 9.66
N VAL A 37 -4.95 0.13 9.66
CA VAL A 37 -3.94 -0.59 8.87
C VAL A 37 -3.61 -1.91 9.57
N PHE A 38 -3.93 -3.04 8.95
CA PHE A 38 -3.60 -4.35 9.52
C PHE A 38 -2.37 -4.98 8.85
N ALA A 39 -2.03 -4.54 7.65
CA ALA A 39 -0.88 -5.03 6.92
C ALA A 39 -0.28 -3.98 5.97
N ARG A 40 0.97 -4.23 5.56
CA ARG A 40 1.65 -3.46 4.52
C ARG A 40 2.56 -4.33 3.65
N ASN A 41 2.95 -3.81 2.49
CA ASN A 41 4.02 -4.41 1.68
C ASN A 41 5.34 -3.60 1.71
N ALA A 42 6.31 -4.06 0.90
CA ALA A 42 7.64 -3.47 0.78
C ALA A 42 7.66 -2.10 0.09
N PHE A 43 6.61 -1.74 -0.66
CA PHE A 43 6.54 -0.55 -1.51
C PHE A 43 5.57 0.51 -0.96
N GLY A 44 5.09 0.32 0.27
CA GLY A 44 4.24 1.29 0.96
C GLY A 44 2.76 1.11 0.71
N ASP A 45 2.32 0.01 0.09
CA ASP A 45 0.88 -0.30 0.08
C ASP A 45 0.43 -0.60 1.51
N LEU A 46 -0.68 0.01 1.92
CA LEU A 46 -1.32 -0.21 3.21
C LEU A 46 -2.67 -0.87 2.99
N PHE A 47 -2.92 -1.97 3.68
CA PHE A 47 -4.17 -2.72 3.63
C PHE A 47 -5.02 -2.34 4.84
N LEU A 48 -6.23 -1.83 4.59
CA LEU A 48 -7.09 -1.26 5.61
C LEU A 48 -8.22 -2.23 5.95
N TRP A 49 -8.60 -2.23 7.22
CA TRP A 49 -9.77 -2.94 7.73
C TRP A 49 -10.72 -1.93 8.39
N GLY A 50 -11.93 -1.80 7.86
CA GLY A 50 -13.02 -1.07 8.48
C GLY A 50 -13.72 -1.90 9.55
N GLU A 51 -14.07 -1.32 10.70
CA GLU A 51 -14.72 -2.03 11.80
C GLU A 51 -16.06 -2.65 11.39
N GLU A 52 -16.82 -1.97 10.52
CA GLU A 52 -18.10 -2.44 10.01
C GLU A 52 -18.04 -2.90 8.56
N THR A 53 -17.08 -2.40 7.78
CA THR A 53 -16.99 -2.62 6.33
C THR A 53 -15.90 -3.59 5.87
N GLY A 54 -15.04 -4.05 6.79
CA GLY A 54 -13.99 -5.02 6.51
C GLY A 54 -12.92 -4.51 5.56
N GLU A 55 -12.43 -5.38 4.66
CA GLU A 55 -11.38 -5.06 3.67
C GLU A 55 -11.95 -4.24 2.51
N ARG A 56 -12.29 -2.98 2.78
CA ARG A 56 -12.90 -2.08 1.80
C ARG A 56 -11.90 -1.21 1.05
N TYR A 57 -10.77 -0.87 1.68
CA TYR A 57 -9.82 0.07 1.09
C TYR A 57 -8.38 -0.44 1.15
N LYS A 58 -7.59 -0.03 0.16
CA LYS A 58 -6.14 -0.22 0.12
C LYS A 58 -5.47 1.04 -0.41
N ILE A 59 -4.47 1.54 0.30
CA ILE A 59 -3.63 2.64 -0.17
C ILE A 59 -2.52 2.07 -1.04
N THR A 60 -2.31 2.63 -2.24
CA THR A 60 -1.17 2.34 -3.11
C THR A 60 -0.26 3.57 -3.17
N ALA A 61 0.63 3.67 -2.19
CA ALA A 61 1.32 4.93 -1.90
C ALA A 61 2.19 5.42 -3.07
N ALA A 62 2.83 4.51 -3.80
CA ALA A 62 3.69 4.84 -4.94
C ALA A 62 2.93 5.64 -6.02
N TYR A 63 1.64 5.35 -6.22
CA TYR A 63 0.80 5.98 -7.25
C TYR A 63 -0.12 7.07 -6.72
N GLY A 64 -0.26 7.20 -5.40
CA GLY A 64 -1.22 8.13 -4.80
C GLY A 64 -2.65 7.67 -4.84
N TRP A 65 -2.91 6.37 -4.96
CA TRP A 65 -4.29 5.88 -5.08
C TRP A 65 -4.78 5.29 -3.77
N ILE A 66 -6.08 5.43 -3.54
CA ILE A 66 -6.84 4.66 -2.57
C ILE A 66 -7.82 3.81 -3.38
N ILE A 67 -7.58 2.51 -3.39
CA ILE A 67 -8.43 1.57 -4.12
C ILE A 67 -9.59 1.16 -3.22
N GLN A 68 -10.80 1.31 -3.73
CA GLN A 68 -12.05 0.91 -3.12
C GLN A 68 -12.51 -0.44 -3.66
N TYR A 69 -12.82 -1.36 -2.76
CA TYR A 69 -13.47 -2.63 -3.02
C TYR A 69 -14.91 -2.61 -2.47
N GLU A 70 -15.70 -3.65 -2.75
CA GLU A 70 -17.04 -3.79 -2.17
C GLU A 70 -17.02 -3.87 -0.62
N GLY A 71 -15.90 -4.33 -0.05
CA GLY A 71 -15.78 -4.64 1.37
C GLY A 71 -16.31 -6.04 1.70
N ASN A 72 -16.48 -6.32 2.99
CA ASN A 72 -17.12 -7.56 3.44
C ASN A 72 -17.97 -7.30 4.68
N THR A 73 -18.96 -8.17 4.89
CA THR A 73 -19.77 -8.11 6.10
C THR A 73 -18.93 -8.55 7.30
N ARG A 74 -19.28 -8.05 8.48
CA ARG A 74 -18.68 -8.49 9.75
C ARG A 74 -18.74 -10.01 9.96
N GLU A 75 -19.77 -10.68 9.44
CA GLU A 75 -19.92 -12.13 9.53
C GLU A 75 -18.91 -12.89 8.65
N ASP A 76 -18.51 -12.29 7.53
CA ASP A 76 -17.56 -12.86 6.57
C ASP A 76 -16.10 -12.49 6.87
N GLY A 77 -15.86 -11.63 7.87
CA GLY A 77 -14.54 -11.05 8.14
C GLY A 77 -13.43 -12.09 8.35
N ASP A 78 -13.74 -13.14 9.11
CA ASP A 78 -12.82 -14.27 9.34
C ASP A 78 -12.42 -14.99 8.05
N PHE A 79 -13.36 -15.12 7.11
CA PHE A 79 -13.12 -15.75 5.81
C PHE A 79 -12.33 -14.81 4.90
N SER A 80 -12.67 -13.52 4.87
CA SER A 80 -11.94 -12.50 4.12
C SER A 80 -10.47 -12.44 4.54
N ILE A 81 -10.17 -12.37 5.84
CA ILE A 81 -8.78 -12.38 6.33
C ILE A 81 -8.04 -13.66 5.91
N LYS A 82 -8.70 -14.83 5.96
CA LYS A 82 -8.09 -16.09 5.50
C LYS A 82 -7.81 -16.06 4.00
N CYS A 83 -8.71 -15.51 3.19
CA CYS A 83 -8.52 -15.33 1.76
C CYS A 83 -7.37 -14.37 1.45
N PHE A 84 -7.29 -13.25 2.17
CA PHE A 84 -6.20 -12.28 2.04
C PHE A 84 -4.84 -12.93 2.26
N PHE A 85 -4.65 -13.62 3.39
CA PHE A 85 -3.38 -14.29 3.69
C PHE A 85 -3.14 -15.53 2.83
N GLY A 86 -4.16 -16.32 2.54
CA GLY A 86 -4.06 -17.54 1.73
C GLY A 86 -3.79 -17.28 0.25
N GLY A 87 -4.27 -16.15 -0.28
CA GLY A 87 -4.05 -15.69 -1.65
C GLY A 87 -2.78 -14.86 -1.84
N SER A 88 -2.11 -14.47 -0.74
CA SER A 88 -0.89 -13.66 -0.79
C SER A 88 0.26 -14.41 -1.47
N SER A 89 0.97 -13.71 -2.36
CA SER A 89 2.10 -14.22 -3.11
C SER A 89 3.17 -13.15 -3.28
N VAL A 90 4.35 -13.53 -3.80
CA VAL A 90 5.36 -12.52 -4.15
C VAL A 90 4.82 -11.53 -5.16
N ARG A 91 4.19 -12.02 -6.24
CA ARG A 91 3.67 -11.19 -7.32
C ARG A 91 2.58 -10.21 -6.86
N SER A 92 1.72 -10.61 -5.91
CA SER A 92 0.61 -9.76 -5.45
C SER A 92 1.05 -8.60 -4.56
N HIS A 93 2.29 -8.63 -4.03
CA HIS A 93 2.84 -7.62 -3.13
C HIS A 93 4.09 -6.93 -3.69
N ASP A 94 4.39 -7.17 -4.96
CA ASP A 94 5.54 -6.61 -5.67
C ASP A 94 5.07 -5.54 -6.66
N LEU A 95 6.00 -4.70 -7.09
CA LEU A 95 5.78 -3.63 -8.03
C LEU A 95 6.55 -3.93 -9.33
N GLU A 96 5.92 -3.65 -10.47
CA GLU A 96 6.53 -3.83 -11.79
C GLU A 96 7.26 -2.55 -12.23
N ASP A 97 8.44 -2.72 -12.83
CA ASP A 97 9.13 -1.63 -13.52
C ASP A 97 8.42 -1.27 -14.83
N GLU A 98 8.91 -0.24 -15.51
CA GLU A 98 8.39 0.20 -16.82
C GLU A 98 8.41 -0.90 -17.91
N HIS A 99 9.10 -2.01 -17.69
CA HIS A 99 9.16 -3.15 -18.61
C HIS A 99 8.31 -4.33 -18.12
N GLY A 100 7.43 -4.13 -17.13
CA GLY A 100 6.56 -5.17 -16.58
C GLY A 100 7.29 -6.21 -15.73
N LYS A 101 8.51 -5.90 -15.26
CA LYS A 101 9.32 -6.85 -14.47
C LYS A 101 9.20 -6.53 -12.98
N LEU A 102 8.99 -7.56 -12.19
CA LEU A 102 8.91 -7.48 -10.72
C LEU A 102 10.21 -6.96 -10.07
N MET A 103 10.10 -6.03 -9.13
CA MET A 103 11.21 -5.27 -8.57
C MET A 103 11.76 -5.82 -7.25
N PHE A 104 10.96 -6.48 -6.42
CA PHE A 104 11.31 -6.80 -5.04
C PHE A 104 12.62 -7.57 -4.91
N ASN A 105 12.73 -8.71 -5.61
CA ASN A 105 13.94 -9.53 -5.54
C ASN A 105 15.20 -8.78 -6.03
N ARG A 106 15.03 -7.81 -6.93
CA ARG A 106 16.12 -6.95 -7.41
C ARG A 106 16.50 -5.89 -6.38
N CYS A 107 15.50 -5.32 -5.69
CA CYS A 107 15.71 -4.41 -4.57
C CYS A 107 16.43 -5.13 -3.42
N ILE A 108 16.00 -6.34 -3.05
CA ILE A 108 16.70 -7.17 -2.04
C ILE A 108 18.15 -7.42 -2.45
N LYS A 109 18.42 -7.76 -3.72
CA LYS A 109 19.79 -7.98 -4.20
C LYS A 109 20.66 -6.72 -4.10
N LYS A 110 20.08 -5.52 -4.29
CA LYS A 110 20.79 -4.24 -4.28
C LYS A 110 20.96 -3.66 -2.87
N PHE A 111 19.93 -3.78 -2.03
CA PHE A 111 19.82 -3.06 -0.75
C PHE A 111 19.78 -3.95 0.49
N GLY A 112 19.60 -5.27 0.31
CA GLY A 112 19.35 -6.21 1.39
C GLY A 112 17.90 -6.22 1.86
N ALA A 113 17.63 -7.01 2.90
CA ALA A 113 16.32 -7.09 3.54
C ALA A 113 15.91 -5.76 4.18
N LEU A 114 14.60 -5.52 4.23
CA LEU A 114 14.01 -4.36 4.91
C LEU A 114 13.86 -4.63 6.40
N ALA A 115 14.17 -3.62 7.22
CA ALA A 115 13.73 -3.57 8.61
C ALA A 115 12.22 -3.24 8.69
N ASP A 116 11.64 -3.37 9.89
CA ASP A 116 10.24 -3.12 10.19
C ASP A 116 9.80 -1.68 9.92
N ASN A 117 10.68 -0.70 10.11
CA ASN A 117 10.43 0.71 9.81
C ASN A 117 10.91 1.15 8.42
N GLU A 118 11.34 0.22 7.56
CA GLU A 118 11.85 0.52 6.22
C GLU A 118 10.87 0.09 5.11
N MET A 119 10.89 0.82 4.00
CA MET A 119 10.27 0.47 2.72
C MET A 119 11.21 0.78 1.55
N PHE A 120 10.90 0.23 0.37
CA PHE A 120 11.43 0.67 -0.91
C PHE A 120 10.57 1.81 -1.45
N GLY A 121 11.10 3.03 -1.44
CA GLY A 121 10.43 4.23 -1.95
C GLY A 121 11.09 4.74 -3.23
N PHE A 122 10.30 5.36 -4.10
CA PHE A 122 10.79 6.02 -5.31
C PHE A 122 11.24 7.45 -5.02
N GLU A 123 12.43 7.82 -5.50
CA GLU A 123 13.00 9.16 -5.42
C GLU A 123 13.55 9.57 -6.81
N PRO A 124 12.83 10.42 -7.57
CA PRO A 124 11.54 11.04 -7.26
C PRO A 124 10.37 10.04 -7.23
N SER A 125 9.32 10.34 -6.46
CA SER A 125 8.11 9.50 -6.35
C SER A 125 7.34 9.42 -7.67
N LEU A 126 6.71 8.27 -7.97
CA LEU A 126 5.95 8.07 -9.22
C LEU A 126 4.78 9.05 -9.33
N MET A 127 4.06 9.27 -8.23
CA MET A 127 2.95 10.24 -8.21
C MET A 127 3.38 11.70 -8.44
N LEU A 128 4.68 12.00 -8.32
CA LEU A 128 5.27 13.31 -8.60
C LEU A 128 6.02 13.34 -9.94
N GLY A 129 5.69 12.41 -10.85
CA GLY A 129 6.27 12.31 -12.19
C GLY A 129 7.59 11.53 -12.25
N GLY A 130 7.92 10.77 -11.20
CA GLY A 130 9.05 9.84 -11.21
C GLY A 130 8.83 8.63 -12.10
N GLU A 131 9.92 8.02 -12.54
CA GLU A 131 9.90 6.83 -13.40
C GLU A 131 10.03 5.55 -12.56
N SER A 132 9.32 4.50 -12.97
CA SER A 132 9.38 3.17 -12.34
C SER A 132 10.67 2.42 -12.71
N LEU A 133 11.79 2.92 -12.20
CA LEU A 133 13.14 2.43 -12.44
C LEU A 133 13.79 1.93 -11.15
N LEU A 134 14.52 0.82 -11.21
CA LEU A 134 15.29 0.30 -10.07
C LEU A 134 16.39 1.28 -9.59
N SER A 135 16.86 2.16 -10.47
CA SER A 135 17.80 3.23 -10.12
C SER A 135 17.19 4.28 -9.20
N ASN A 136 15.87 4.49 -9.29
CA ASN A 136 15.13 5.52 -8.54
C ASN A 136 14.59 4.98 -7.21
N ILE A 137 14.81 3.71 -6.88
CA ILE A 137 14.41 3.15 -5.59
C ILE A 137 15.51 3.37 -4.56
N ASN A 138 15.10 3.77 -3.35
CA ASN A 138 15.92 3.81 -2.14
C ASN A 138 15.23 3.10 -0.97
N LYS A 139 16.02 2.70 0.04
CA LYS A 139 15.47 2.32 1.35
C LYS A 139 15.19 3.57 2.16
N VAL A 140 13.95 3.75 2.56
CA VAL A 140 13.49 4.93 3.29
C VAL A 140 12.70 4.52 4.53
N ASN A 141 12.56 5.44 5.49
CA ASN A 141 11.66 5.23 6.61
C ASN A 141 10.21 5.28 6.12
N ILE A 142 9.41 4.26 6.41
CA ILE A 142 8.07 4.13 5.87
C ILE A 142 7.13 5.25 6.33
N HIS A 143 7.08 5.56 7.62
CA HIS A 143 6.15 6.59 8.13
C HIS A 143 6.50 7.96 7.57
N VAL A 144 7.78 8.34 7.60
CA VAL A 144 8.25 9.62 7.03
C VAL A 144 7.94 9.71 5.54
N HIS A 145 8.22 8.67 4.77
CA HIS A 145 8.01 8.69 3.32
C HIS A 145 6.52 8.77 2.99
N LEU A 146 5.68 7.98 3.65
CA LEU A 146 4.23 8.00 3.46
C LEU A 146 3.61 9.35 3.84
N SER A 147 4.06 9.98 4.93
CA SER A 147 3.61 11.34 5.31
C SER A 147 3.96 12.39 4.26
N ILE A 148 5.18 12.32 3.70
CA ILE A 148 5.59 13.22 2.61
C ILE A 148 4.68 13.04 1.39
N LEU A 149 4.37 11.79 1.03
CA LEU A 149 3.50 11.49 -0.10
C LEU A 149 2.06 11.95 0.13
N ALA A 150 1.51 11.79 1.34
CA ALA A 150 0.18 12.29 1.68
C ALA A 150 0.09 13.83 1.56
N GLN A 151 1.12 14.55 2.00
CA GLN A 151 1.13 16.03 2.00
C GLN A 151 1.40 16.66 0.64
N LEU A 152 2.25 16.04 -0.18
CA LEU A 152 2.68 16.60 -1.48
C LEU A 152 1.94 15.99 -2.66
N GLY A 153 1.37 14.82 -2.46
CA GLY A 153 0.76 14.02 -3.49
C GLY A 153 -0.67 14.41 -3.82
N GLN A 154 -1.08 14.14 -5.06
CA GLN A 154 -2.49 14.15 -5.41
C GLN A 154 -3.08 12.76 -5.12
N ILE A 155 -3.96 12.70 -4.11
CA ILE A 155 -4.63 11.45 -3.71
C ILE A 155 -5.90 11.27 -4.55
N GLU A 156 -6.08 10.07 -5.10
CA GLU A 156 -7.24 9.72 -5.91
C GLU A 156 -7.89 8.44 -5.36
N VAL A 157 -9.20 8.50 -5.10
CA VAL A 157 -9.99 7.31 -4.73
C VAL A 157 -10.50 6.65 -6.00
N LEU A 158 -10.19 5.37 -6.18
CA LEU A 158 -10.50 4.60 -7.38
C LEU A 158 -11.34 3.37 -7.03
N ASP A 159 -12.48 3.21 -7.69
CA ASP A 159 -13.21 1.94 -7.73
C ASP A 159 -12.72 1.07 -8.91
N ASP A 160 -13.41 -0.04 -9.18
CA ASP A 160 -13.07 -0.96 -10.27
C ASP A 160 -13.05 -0.26 -11.65
N ASP A 161 -14.00 0.64 -11.91
CA ASP A 161 -14.07 1.39 -13.17
C ASP A 161 -12.91 2.38 -13.29
N GLY A 162 -12.55 3.05 -12.19
CA GLY A 162 -11.38 3.92 -12.09
C GLY A 162 -10.07 3.17 -12.37
N LEU A 163 -9.91 1.97 -11.81
CA LEU A 163 -8.74 1.11 -12.07
C LEU A 163 -8.63 0.67 -13.53
N VAL A 164 -9.75 0.27 -14.13
CA VAL A 164 -9.80 -0.05 -15.56
C VAL A 164 -9.37 1.16 -16.39
N GLY A 165 -9.82 2.37 -16.02
CA GLY A 165 -9.40 3.61 -16.65
C GLY A 165 -7.87 3.81 -16.65
N LYS A 166 -7.20 3.54 -15.52
CA LYS A 166 -5.73 3.65 -15.40
C LYS A 166 -4.97 2.58 -16.18
N ALA A 167 -5.52 1.37 -16.30
CA ALA A 167 -4.85 0.27 -17.00
C ALA A 167 -4.81 0.47 -18.53
N PHE A 168 -5.72 1.28 -19.08
CA PHE A 168 -5.85 1.54 -20.52
C PHE A 168 -5.53 2.98 -20.95
N SER A 169 -5.08 3.83 -20.01
CA SER A 169 -4.59 5.19 -20.29
C SER A 169 -3.12 5.20 -20.71
#